data_AF-A0A944PIG4-F1
#
_entry.id   AF-A0A944PIG4-F1
#
_cell.length_a   1.000
_cell.length_b   1.000
_cell.length_c   1.000
_cell.angle_alpha   90.00
_cell.angle_beta   90.00
_cell.angle_gamma   90.00
#
_symmetry.space_group_name_H-M   'P 1'
#
loop_
_entity.id
_entity.type
_entity.pdbx_description
1 polymer ?
#
loop_
_entity_poly.entity_id
_entity_poly.type
_entity_poly.pdbx_seq_one_letter_code
_entity_poly.pdbx_strand_id
1 'polypeptide(L)'
;MDPVAALDRIAFLLERAQEPTYRVQAFRGAAAALGRMGEGELAERAAEGTLEAVKGIGPKTARVVLEALAGEVPAYLQRLEDKAAAHPVGPPPSPEVLALRAALRGDCHMHSDWSDGGSPIEVMGRAAATVGHDWAVLTDHSPSLKIARGLSPERLREQLRLVAELNAAWAPFRLLTGIECDILLDGSLDQEPELLAEVDLVVGSVHSKLRMDAPAMTRRMIAAVRNPHLDVLGHCTGRLVTGKTRPESQFDAEAVFAACAESGAAVEINSRPERLDPPRRLLRLAVAAGTLFAIDTDAHAPGQLDWQTTGCERAVECGVTADRVVNTWSAADLLNWTRTRTRPRTPAPTQSPTRTRTQSPTQSPTPIRNQSRTETPGRSRRPPSAKP
;
A
#
# COMPACT_ATOMS: atom_id res chain seq x y z
N MET A 1 -20.63 -5.49 19.88
CA MET A 1 -19.79 -5.60 18.66
C MET A 1 -20.26 -6.83 17.89
N ASP A 2 -20.23 -6.85 16.57
CA ASP A 2 -20.56 -8.09 15.82
C ASP A 2 -19.46 -9.17 16.05
N PRO A 3 -19.81 -10.40 16.48
CA PRO A 3 -18.81 -11.43 16.76
C PRO A 3 -18.00 -11.88 15.55
N VAL A 4 -18.58 -11.89 14.34
CA VAL A 4 -17.85 -12.23 13.10
C VAL A 4 -16.81 -11.15 12.82
N ALA A 5 -17.21 -9.89 12.86
CA ALA A 5 -16.31 -8.75 12.71
C ALA A 5 -15.17 -8.76 13.74
N ALA A 6 -15.44 -9.14 14.99
CA ALA A 6 -14.42 -9.25 16.03
C ALA A 6 -13.38 -10.34 15.70
N LEU A 7 -13.83 -11.53 15.29
CA LEU A 7 -12.96 -12.65 14.91
C LEU A 7 -12.15 -12.32 13.66
N ASP A 8 -12.76 -11.70 12.65
CA ASP A 8 -12.08 -11.27 11.43
C ASP A 8 -11.03 -10.19 11.72
N ARG A 9 -11.34 -9.24 12.61
CA ARG A 9 -10.37 -8.21 13.04
C ARG A 9 -9.19 -8.83 13.77
N ILE A 10 -9.43 -9.81 14.64
CA ILE A 10 -8.35 -10.56 15.30
C ILE A 10 -7.48 -11.27 14.25
N ALA A 11 -8.08 -11.99 13.30
CA ALA A 11 -7.34 -12.68 12.26
C ALA A 11 -6.49 -11.72 11.43
N PHE A 12 -7.05 -10.57 11.05
CA PHE A 12 -6.34 -9.49 10.36
C PHE A 12 -5.11 -9.02 11.15
N LEU A 13 -5.24 -8.76 12.46
CA LEU A 13 -4.13 -8.30 13.29
C LEU A 13 -3.03 -9.38 13.45
N LEU A 14 -3.42 -10.65 13.49
CA LEU A 14 -2.48 -11.78 13.52
C LEU A 14 -1.72 -11.93 12.19
N GLU A 15 -2.42 -11.79 11.06
CA GLU A 15 -1.81 -11.80 9.72
C GLU A 15 -0.83 -10.64 9.54
N ARG A 16 -1.22 -9.42 9.95
CA ARG A 16 -0.36 -8.23 9.95
C ARG A 16 0.93 -8.45 10.76
N ALA A 17 0.80 -9.13 11.90
CA ALA A 17 1.90 -9.45 12.81
C ALA A 17 2.70 -10.70 12.38
N GLN A 18 2.38 -11.31 11.24
CA GLN A 18 3.04 -12.51 10.71
C GLN A 18 3.02 -13.68 11.71
N GLU A 19 1.94 -13.78 12.48
CA GLU A 19 1.74 -14.88 13.42
C GLU A 19 1.52 -16.21 12.68
N PRO A 20 1.83 -17.36 13.31
CA PRO A 20 1.70 -18.66 12.65
C PRO A 20 0.32 -18.91 12.03
N THR A 21 0.29 -19.46 10.82
CA THR A 21 -0.92 -19.67 10.02
C THR A 21 -2.02 -20.43 10.76
N TYR A 22 -1.67 -21.44 11.58
CA TYR A 22 -2.67 -22.19 12.35
C TYR A 22 -3.43 -21.31 13.36
N ARG A 23 -2.80 -20.25 13.90
CA ARG A 23 -3.47 -19.30 14.82
C ARG A 23 -4.46 -18.47 14.06
N VAL A 24 -4.06 -17.92 12.91
CA VAL A 24 -4.93 -17.14 12.01
C VAL A 24 -6.14 -17.98 11.59
N GLN A 25 -5.90 -19.21 11.13
CA GLN A 25 -6.93 -20.15 10.68
C GLN A 25 -7.94 -20.49 11.78
N ALA A 26 -7.54 -20.52 13.05
CA ALA A 26 -8.49 -20.72 14.14
C ALA A 26 -9.55 -19.60 14.21
N PHE A 27 -9.15 -18.34 14.02
CA PHE A 27 -10.07 -17.21 14.04
C PHE A 27 -10.88 -17.09 12.74
N ARG A 28 -10.25 -17.26 11.57
CA ARG A 28 -10.94 -17.29 10.27
C ARG A 28 -11.96 -18.44 10.20
N GLY A 29 -11.58 -19.63 10.67
CA GLY A 29 -12.45 -20.80 10.74
C GLY A 29 -13.66 -20.60 11.65
N ALA A 30 -13.45 -19.97 12.81
CA ALA A 30 -14.54 -19.59 13.71
C ALA A 30 -15.46 -18.53 13.08
N ALA A 31 -14.91 -17.48 12.45
CA ALA A 31 -15.70 -16.46 11.76
C ALA A 31 -16.56 -17.08 10.65
N ALA A 32 -15.98 -17.96 9.83
CA ALA A 32 -16.71 -18.68 8.79
C ALA A 32 -17.76 -19.64 9.36
N ALA A 33 -17.51 -20.27 10.51
CA ALA A 33 -18.50 -21.12 11.18
C ALA A 33 -19.71 -20.30 11.65
N LEU A 34 -19.46 -19.12 12.23
CA LEU A 34 -20.51 -18.19 12.66
C LEU A 34 -21.31 -17.65 11.47
N GLY A 35 -20.63 -17.24 10.39
CA GLY A 35 -21.29 -16.69 9.21
C GLY A 35 -22.22 -17.66 8.47
N ARG A 36 -22.15 -18.97 8.78
CA ARG A 36 -23.06 -20.00 8.25
C ARG A 36 -24.24 -20.31 9.17
N MET A 37 -24.25 -19.78 10.39
CA MET A 37 -25.34 -20.02 11.35
C MET A 37 -26.61 -19.32 10.89
N GLY A 38 -27.76 -19.93 11.21
CA GLY A 38 -29.06 -19.32 10.99
C GLY A 38 -29.27 -18.08 11.88
N GLU A 39 -30.28 -17.29 11.54
CA GLU A 39 -30.72 -16.17 12.39
C GLU A 39 -31.07 -16.69 13.79
N GLY A 40 -30.52 -16.07 14.85
CA GLY A 40 -30.76 -16.45 16.24
C GLY A 40 -29.94 -17.64 16.76
N GLU A 41 -29.46 -18.55 15.90
CA GLU A 41 -28.73 -19.76 16.32
C GLU A 41 -27.49 -19.45 17.16
N LEU A 42 -26.74 -18.40 16.79
CA LEU A 42 -25.56 -17.99 17.55
C LEU A 42 -25.91 -17.58 19.00
N ALA A 43 -27.01 -16.85 19.17
CA ALA A 43 -27.45 -16.40 20.49
C ALA A 43 -27.96 -17.57 21.34
N GLU A 44 -28.69 -18.50 20.74
CA GLU A 44 -29.16 -19.74 21.40
C GLU A 44 -27.98 -20.58 21.89
N ARG A 45 -27.01 -20.87 21.01
CA ARG A 45 -25.81 -21.64 21.39
C ARG A 45 -24.99 -20.94 22.47
N ALA A 46 -24.92 -19.62 22.45
CA ALA A 46 -24.24 -18.84 23.48
C ALA A 46 -24.95 -18.96 24.84
N ALA A 47 -26.29 -18.88 24.85
CA ALA A 47 -27.10 -19.02 26.07
C ALA A 47 -27.04 -20.44 26.66
N GLU A 48 -26.99 -21.46 25.80
CA GLU A 48 -26.88 -22.87 26.19
C GLU A 48 -25.44 -23.30 26.54
N GLY A 49 -24.44 -22.46 26.26
CA GLY A 49 -23.03 -22.81 26.47
C GLY A 49 -22.50 -23.86 25.48
N THR A 50 -23.11 -24.00 24.31
CA THR A 50 -22.79 -25.06 23.32
C THR A 50 -21.92 -24.58 22.15
N LEU A 51 -21.37 -23.36 22.22
CA LEU A 51 -20.51 -22.80 21.17
C LEU A 51 -19.31 -23.69 20.82
N GLU A 52 -18.64 -24.28 21.81
CA GLU A 52 -17.45 -25.14 21.59
C GLU A 52 -17.79 -26.48 20.93
N ALA A 53 -19.07 -26.87 20.89
CA ALA A 53 -19.51 -28.05 20.14
C ALA A 53 -19.51 -27.80 18.62
N VAL A 54 -19.45 -26.53 18.19
CA VAL A 54 -19.39 -26.16 16.79
C VAL A 54 -17.97 -26.38 16.26
N LYS A 55 -17.86 -27.20 15.21
CA LYS A 55 -16.58 -27.46 14.55
C LYS A 55 -15.90 -26.15 14.13
N GLY A 56 -14.68 -25.93 14.62
CA GLY A 56 -13.88 -24.73 14.34
C GLY A 56 -13.96 -23.65 15.42
N ILE A 57 -14.84 -23.80 16.42
CA ILE A 57 -14.88 -22.95 17.60
C ILE A 57 -14.17 -23.67 18.73
N GLY A 58 -13.11 -23.06 19.26
CA GLY A 58 -12.41 -23.54 20.46
C GLY A 58 -12.60 -22.55 21.62
N PRO A 59 -12.09 -22.88 22.82
CA PRO A 59 -12.32 -22.08 24.04
C PRO A 59 -11.98 -20.59 23.88
N LYS A 60 -10.90 -20.30 23.14
CA LYS A 60 -10.44 -18.92 22.91
C LYS A 60 -11.35 -18.14 21.97
N THR A 61 -11.84 -18.77 20.89
CA THR A 61 -12.74 -18.11 19.94
C THR A 61 -14.16 -18.02 20.51
N ALA A 62 -14.63 -19.04 21.24
CA ALA A 62 -15.88 -18.99 21.98
C ALA A 62 -15.91 -17.81 22.98
N ARG A 63 -14.82 -17.62 23.74
CA ARG A 63 -14.70 -16.47 24.65
C ARG A 63 -14.83 -15.13 23.93
N VAL A 64 -14.14 -14.96 22.80
CA VAL A 64 -14.26 -13.73 21.98
C VAL A 64 -15.69 -13.49 21.54
N VAL A 65 -16.39 -14.54 21.11
CA VAL A 65 -17.78 -14.48 20.67
C VAL A 65 -18.70 -14.04 21.82
N LEU A 66 -18.54 -14.63 23.01
CA LEU A 66 -19.33 -14.29 24.19
C LEU A 66 -19.12 -12.84 24.62
N GLU A 67 -17.86 -12.37 24.68
CA GLU A 67 -17.53 -10.98 25.01
C GLU A 67 -18.16 -10.02 23.97
N ALA A 68 -18.08 -10.34 22.68
CA ALA A 68 -18.68 -9.51 21.63
C ALA A 68 -20.22 -9.43 21.70
N LEU A 69 -20.89 -10.57 21.96
CA LEU A 69 -22.35 -10.66 22.15
C LEU A 69 -22.83 -9.89 23.38
N ALA A 70 -22.00 -9.80 24.43
CA ALA A 70 -22.28 -8.98 25.61
C ALA A 70 -22.17 -7.47 25.33
N GLY A 71 -21.81 -7.07 24.11
CA GLY A 71 -21.62 -5.68 23.72
C GLY A 71 -20.23 -5.13 24.03
N GLU A 72 -19.34 -5.95 24.59
CA GLU A 72 -17.98 -5.55 24.95
C GLU A 72 -17.03 -5.63 23.75
N VAL A 73 -15.87 -4.96 23.85
CA VAL A 73 -14.73 -5.23 22.97
C VAL A 73 -14.00 -6.44 23.54
N PRO A 74 -13.87 -7.55 22.80
CA PRO A 74 -13.22 -8.74 23.31
C PRO A 74 -11.81 -8.46 23.82
N ALA A 75 -11.47 -8.95 25.01
CA ALA A 75 -10.20 -8.62 25.67
C ALA A 75 -9.00 -9.11 24.84
N TYR A 76 -9.15 -10.20 24.09
CA TYR A 76 -8.11 -10.66 23.17
C TYR A 76 -7.91 -9.72 21.98
N LEU A 77 -9.00 -9.18 21.43
CA LEU A 77 -8.94 -8.18 20.37
C LEU A 77 -8.25 -6.92 20.87
N GLN A 78 -8.70 -6.38 22.01
CA GLN A 78 -8.11 -5.17 22.60
C GLN A 78 -6.59 -5.32 22.79
N ARG A 79 -6.11 -6.45 23.33
CA ARG A 79 -4.67 -6.70 23.47
C ARG A 79 -3.90 -6.70 22.15
N LEU A 80 -4.51 -7.21 21.07
CA LEU A 80 -3.88 -7.19 19.75
C LEU A 80 -3.88 -5.79 19.17
N GLU A 81 -4.93 -5.00 19.37
CA GLU A 81 -4.98 -3.60 18.96
C GLU A 81 -3.96 -2.75 19.71
N ASP A 82 -3.83 -2.94 21.02
CA ASP A 82 -2.81 -2.28 21.84
C ASP A 82 -1.40 -2.67 21.37
N LYS A 83 -1.16 -3.97 21.10
CA LYS A 83 0.13 -4.44 20.55
C LYS A 83 0.41 -3.83 19.19
N ALA A 84 -0.59 -3.76 18.32
CA ALA A 84 -0.53 -3.15 16.99
C ALA A 84 -0.22 -1.66 17.03
N ALA A 85 -0.76 -0.94 18.02
CA ALA A 85 -0.46 0.47 18.28
C ALA A 85 0.92 0.67 18.92
N ALA A 86 1.38 -0.28 19.73
CA ALA A 86 2.68 -0.26 20.41
C ALA A 86 3.86 -0.79 19.57
N HIS A 87 3.61 -1.32 18.36
CA HIS A 87 4.63 -1.77 17.40
C HIS A 87 4.90 -0.77 16.25
N PRO A 88 5.07 0.56 16.46
CA PRO A 88 5.78 1.35 15.47
C PRO A 88 7.25 0.95 15.58
N VAL A 89 7.83 0.40 14.52
CA VAL A 89 9.29 0.28 14.42
C VAL A 89 9.83 1.69 14.22
N GLY A 90 9.88 2.48 15.29
CA GLY A 90 10.30 3.88 15.23
C GLY A 90 9.30 4.86 15.90
N PRO A 91 9.55 6.17 15.75
CA PRO A 91 8.60 7.19 16.17
C PRO A 91 7.27 7.04 15.42
N PRO A 92 6.17 7.61 15.94
CA PRO A 92 4.92 7.66 15.19
C PRO A 92 5.15 8.30 13.81
N PRO A 93 4.41 7.89 12.77
CA PRO A 93 4.53 8.46 11.43
C PRO A 93 4.43 9.98 11.44
N SER A 94 5.30 10.65 10.68
CA SER A 94 5.23 12.11 10.57
C SER A 94 3.96 12.55 9.84
N PRO A 95 3.52 13.82 9.97
CA PRO A 95 2.38 14.33 9.22
C PRO A 95 2.50 14.11 7.70
N GLU A 96 3.71 14.19 7.14
CA GLU A 96 3.98 13.93 5.72
C GLU A 96 3.74 12.47 5.34
N VAL A 97 4.13 11.53 6.20
CA VAL A 97 3.87 10.09 6.00
C VAL A 97 2.37 9.81 6.04
N LEU A 98 1.66 10.37 7.03
CA LEU A 98 0.22 10.22 7.15
C LEU A 98 -0.51 10.84 5.95
N ALA A 99 -0.07 12.01 5.48
CA ALA A 99 -0.62 12.65 4.29
C ALA A 99 -0.40 11.80 3.02
N LEU A 100 0.80 11.23 2.84
CA LEU A 100 1.07 10.34 1.72
C LEU A 100 0.22 9.07 1.80
N ARG A 101 0.13 8.43 2.98
CA ARG A 101 -0.70 7.23 3.19
C ARG A 101 -2.18 7.50 2.90
N ALA A 102 -2.70 8.65 3.34
CA ALA A 102 -4.07 9.07 3.07
C ALA A 102 -4.33 9.38 1.59
N ALA A 103 -3.29 9.74 0.82
CA ALA A 103 -3.39 9.96 -0.61
C ALA A 103 -3.36 8.65 -1.43
N LEU A 104 -2.93 7.52 -0.86
CA LEU A 104 -2.92 6.24 -1.56
C LEU A 104 -4.34 5.71 -1.72
N ARG A 105 -4.74 5.50 -2.97
CA ARG A 105 -6.06 5.01 -3.39
C ARG A 105 -6.08 3.51 -3.69
N GLY A 106 -4.92 2.87 -3.76
CA GLY A 106 -4.82 1.44 -3.99
C GLY A 106 -3.46 0.81 -3.75
N ASP A 107 -3.38 -0.49 -4.04
CA ASP A 107 -2.19 -1.33 -3.97
C ASP A 107 -2.04 -2.07 -5.30
N CYS A 108 -0.84 -2.02 -5.91
CA CYS A 108 -0.57 -2.65 -7.19
C CYS A 108 -0.03 -4.08 -7.06
N HIS A 109 0.21 -4.58 -5.85
CA HIS A 109 0.87 -5.88 -5.65
C HIS A 109 0.28 -6.65 -4.45
N MET A 110 -0.64 -7.57 -4.74
CA MET A 110 -1.15 -8.54 -3.76
C MET A 110 -1.50 -9.88 -4.42
N HIS A 111 -1.50 -10.93 -3.60
CA HIS A 111 -1.67 -12.32 -4.00
C HIS A 111 -2.88 -12.96 -3.31
N SER A 112 -3.41 -14.01 -3.90
CA SER A 112 -4.47 -14.85 -3.33
C SER A 112 -4.06 -16.32 -3.32
N ASP A 113 -4.96 -17.17 -2.84
CA ASP A 113 -4.86 -18.63 -2.92
C ASP A 113 -4.81 -19.21 -4.35
N TRP A 114 -4.82 -18.37 -5.39
CA TRP A 114 -4.58 -18.79 -6.78
C TRP A 114 -3.09 -18.98 -7.08
N SER A 115 -2.18 -18.27 -6.41
CA SER A 115 -0.75 -18.64 -6.35
C SER A 115 -0.36 -19.15 -4.97
N ASP A 116 0.27 -18.31 -4.16
CA ASP A 116 0.90 -18.61 -2.88
C ASP A 116 0.34 -17.73 -1.75
N GLY A 117 -0.69 -16.93 -2.02
CA GLY A 117 -1.48 -16.29 -1.00
C GLY A 117 -2.25 -17.31 -0.16
N GLY A 118 -2.59 -16.92 1.06
CA GLY A 118 -3.30 -17.75 2.03
C GLY A 118 -4.80 -17.51 2.09
N SER A 119 -5.37 -16.68 1.20
CA SER A 119 -6.77 -16.25 1.28
C SER A 119 -7.44 -16.16 -0.09
N PRO A 120 -8.75 -16.42 -0.18
CA PRO A 120 -9.52 -16.24 -1.41
C PRO A 120 -9.48 -14.81 -1.93
N ILE A 121 -9.66 -14.66 -3.26
CA ILE A 121 -9.71 -13.35 -3.94
C ILE A 121 -10.75 -12.43 -3.30
N GLU A 122 -11.92 -12.97 -2.94
CA GLU A 122 -13.00 -12.23 -2.31
C GLU A 122 -12.62 -11.66 -0.95
N VAL A 123 -11.85 -12.42 -0.18
CA VAL A 123 -11.39 -11.98 1.15
C VAL A 123 -10.32 -10.91 1.00
N MET A 124 -9.39 -11.08 0.06
CA MET A 124 -8.35 -10.07 -0.25
C MET A 124 -8.97 -8.77 -0.76
N GLY A 125 -9.89 -8.83 -1.74
CA GLY A 125 -10.57 -7.66 -2.30
C GLY A 125 -11.41 -6.90 -1.26
N ARG A 126 -12.19 -7.61 -0.43
CA ARG A 126 -12.94 -6.96 0.67
C ARG A 126 -12.03 -6.33 1.71
N ALA A 127 -10.89 -6.96 2.01
CA ALA A 127 -9.92 -6.40 2.93
C ALA A 127 -9.27 -5.12 2.36
N ALA A 128 -8.93 -5.10 1.07
CA ALA A 128 -8.43 -3.92 0.38
C ALA A 128 -9.42 -2.75 0.48
N ALA A 129 -10.72 -3.00 0.22
CA ALA A 129 -11.76 -1.99 0.43
C ALA A 129 -11.85 -1.52 1.90
N THR A 130 -11.73 -2.45 2.86
CA THR A 130 -11.82 -2.16 4.30
C THR A 130 -10.66 -1.30 4.80
N VAL A 131 -9.45 -1.45 4.25
CA VAL A 131 -8.29 -0.59 4.58
C VAL A 131 -8.32 0.77 3.87
N GLY A 132 -9.41 1.07 3.16
CA GLY A 132 -9.70 2.37 2.57
C GLY A 132 -9.21 2.55 1.13
N HIS A 133 -8.95 1.45 0.40
CA HIS A 133 -8.63 1.55 -1.02
C HIS A 133 -9.89 1.70 -1.88
N ASP A 134 -9.78 2.50 -2.94
CA ASP A 134 -10.76 2.58 -4.02
C ASP A 134 -10.56 1.44 -5.02
N TRP A 135 -9.32 0.98 -5.16
CA TRP A 135 -8.95 -0.11 -6.05
C TRP A 135 -7.77 -0.91 -5.50
N ALA A 136 -7.63 -2.16 -5.93
CA ALA A 136 -6.41 -2.94 -5.74
C ALA A 136 -6.16 -3.78 -6.98
N VAL A 137 -4.92 -4.17 -7.25
CA VAL A 137 -4.56 -5.04 -8.37
C VAL A 137 -4.26 -6.44 -7.82
N LEU A 138 -4.95 -7.46 -8.33
CA LEU A 138 -4.60 -8.86 -8.04
C LEU A 138 -3.46 -9.29 -8.96
N THR A 139 -2.30 -9.63 -8.41
CA THR A 139 -1.07 -9.92 -9.16
C THR A 139 -0.47 -11.26 -8.74
N ASP A 140 -1.26 -12.32 -8.81
CA ASP A 140 -0.75 -13.67 -8.56
C ASP A 140 0.41 -14.02 -9.51
N HIS A 141 1.25 -14.97 -9.11
CA HIS A 141 2.50 -15.27 -9.82
C HIS A 141 2.29 -15.97 -11.18
N SER A 142 3.23 -15.75 -12.10
CA SER A 142 3.29 -16.42 -13.40
C SER A 142 3.87 -17.86 -13.36
N PRO A 143 3.72 -18.66 -14.45
CA PRO A 143 3.95 -20.12 -14.45
C PRO A 143 5.32 -20.63 -13.96
N SER A 144 6.40 -19.90 -14.24
CA SER A 144 7.77 -20.33 -13.95
C SER A 144 8.04 -20.44 -12.46
N LEU A 145 7.30 -19.71 -11.61
CA LEU A 145 7.37 -19.82 -10.16
C LEU A 145 6.54 -21.01 -9.65
N LYS A 146 6.94 -22.24 -10.03
CA LYS A 146 6.20 -23.48 -9.72
C LYS A 146 5.98 -23.71 -8.22
N ILE A 147 6.92 -23.28 -7.37
CA ILE A 147 6.80 -23.40 -5.91
C ILE A 147 5.59 -22.60 -5.39
N ALA A 148 5.26 -21.51 -6.08
CA ALA A 148 4.14 -20.64 -5.77
C ALA A 148 2.86 -20.99 -6.55
N ARG A 149 2.81 -22.15 -7.23
CA ARG A 149 1.65 -22.55 -8.07
C ARG A 149 1.24 -21.48 -9.08
N GLY A 150 2.22 -20.88 -9.75
CA GLY A 150 2.00 -19.83 -10.76
C GLY A 150 0.93 -20.18 -11.81
N LEU A 151 0.23 -19.14 -12.28
CA LEU A 151 -0.94 -19.25 -13.14
C LEU A 151 -0.52 -19.54 -14.58
N SER A 152 -0.94 -20.70 -15.11
CA SER A 152 -0.88 -20.97 -16.55
C SER A 152 -1.75 -19.96 -17.33
N PRO A 153 -1.56 -19.82 -18.66
CA PRO A 153 -2.42 -18.98 -19.49
C PRO A 153 -3.93 -19.27 -19.29
N GLU A 154 -4.30 -20.53 -19.15
CA GLU A 154 -5.69 -20.95 -18.93
C GLU A 154 -6.20 -20.50 -17.56
N ARG A 155 -5.41 -20.72 -16.51
CA ARG A 155 -5.76 -20.31 -15.14
C ARG A 155 -5.86 -18.80 -15.01
N LEU A 156 -5.00 -18.04 -15.69
CA LEU A 156 -5.10 -16.58 -15.71
C LEU A 156 -6.43 -16.17 -16.34
N ARG A 157 -6.80 -16.69 -17.51
CA ARG A 157 -8.10 -16.38 -18.15
C ARG A 157 -9.30 -16.71 -17.25
N GLU A 158 -9.24 -17.80 -16.49
CA GLU A 158 -10.27 -18.13 -15.50
C GLU A 158 -10.33 -17.10 -14.37
N GLN A 159 -9.17 -16.68 -13.84
CA GLN A 159 -9.10 -15.65 -12.82
C GLN A 159 -9.65 -14.30 -13.32
N LEU A 160 -9.36 -13.91 -14.57
CA LEU A 160 -9.88 -12.67 -15.16
C LEU A 160 -11.42 -12.66 -15.19
N ARG A 161 -12.04 -13.80 -15.53
CA ARG A 161 -13.51 -13.95 -15.51
C ARG A 161 -14.06 -13.84 -14.09
N LEU A 162 -13.45 -14.51 -13.13
CA LEU A 162 -13.85 -14.44 -11.73
C LEU A 162 -13.75 -13.00 -11.19
N VAL A 163 -12.66 -12.28 -11.48
CA VAL A 163 -12.51 -10.87 -11.09
C VAL A 163 -13.59 -9.99 -11.74
N ALA A 164 -13.95 -10.24 -13.00
CA ALA A 164 -15.05 -9.53 -13.67
C ALA A 164 -16.41 -9.78 -12.98
N GLU A 165 -16.70 -11.02 -12.59
CA GLU A 165 -17.92 -11.37 -11.83
C GLU A 165 -17.97 -10.68 -10.47
N LEU A 166 -16.86 -10.68 -9.74
CA LEU A 166 -16.76 -10.03 -8.42
C LEU A 166 -16.95 -8.52 -8.49
N ASN A 167 -16.33 -7.88 -9.49
CA ASN A 167 -16.47 -6.43 -9.71
C ASN A 167 -17.91 -5.98 -9.98
N ALA A 168 -18.77 -6.85 -10.53
CA ALA A 168 -20.18 -6.52 -10.75
C ALA A 168 -20.94 -6.24 -9.44
N ALA A 169 -20.46 -6.76 -8.30
CA ALA A 169 -21.10 -6.64 -6.99
C ALA A 169 -20.37 -5.71 -6.01
N TRP A 170 -19.19 -5.17 -6.37
CA TRP A 170 -18.29 -4.50 -5.42
C TRP A 170 -18.19 -2.98 -5.56
N ALA A 171 -18.95 -2.37 -6.48
CA ALA A 171 -18.97 -0.92 -6.63
C ALA A 171 -19.28 -0.22 -5.28
N PRO A 172 -18.56 0.87 -4.94
CA PRO A 172 -17.63 1.61 -5.79
C PRO A 172 -16.18 1.07 -5.84
N PHE A 173 -15.83 0.07 -5.02
CA PHE A 173 -14.50 -0.55 -5.05
C PHE A 173 -14.27 -1.32 -6.35
N ARG A 174 -13.02 -1.35 -6.85
CA ARG A 174 -12.63 -2.13 -8.03
C ARG A 174 -11.41 -3.01 -7.77
N LEU A 175 -11.54 -4.30 -8.03
CA LEU A 175 -10.40 -5.19 -8.15
C LEU A 175 -9.91 -5.19 -9.60
N LEU A 176 -8.75 -4.62 -9.85
CA LEU A 176 -8.10 -4.61 -11.16
C LEU A 176 -7.36 -5.92 -11.39
N THR A 177 -7.28 -6.34 -12.65
CA THR A 177 -6.60 -7.58 -13.02
C THR A 177 -5.11 -7.35 -13.23
N GLY A 178 -4.28 -8.27 -12.78
CA GLY A 178 -2.85 -8.16 -13.00
C GLY A 178 -2.15 -9.49 -12.89
N ILE A 179 -0.83 -9.43 -12.97
CA ILE A 179 0.04 -10.59 -12.79
C ILE A 179 1.40 -10.11 -12.31
N GLU A 180 2.00 -10.85 -11.36
CA GLU A 180 3.43 -10.72 -11.11
C GLU A 180 4.18 -11.70 -12.02
N CYS A 181 4.70 -11.18 -13.12
CA CYS A 181 5.47 -11.94 -14.08
C CYS A 181 6.92 -12.11 -13.67
N ASP A 182 7.37 -13.35 -13.71
CA ASP A 182 8.79 -13.66 -13.69
C ASP A 182 9.50 -13.00 -14.88
N ILE A 183 10.57 -12.26 -14.61
CA ILE A 183 11.51 -11.80 -15.62
C ILE A 183 12.43 -12.98 -15.93
N LEU A 184 12.38 -13.53 -17.14
CA LEU A 184 13.21 -14.66 -17.56
C LEU A 184 14.67 -14.26 -17.76
N LEU A 185 15.56 -15.23 -18.02
CA LEU A 185 17.02 -15.00 -18.03
C LEU A 185 17.47 -14.00 -19.11
N ASP A 186 16.74 -13.90 -20.20
CA ASP A 186 16.96 -12.96 -21.30
C ASP A 186 16.24 -11.61 -21.12
N GLY A 187 15.45 -11.47 -20.05
CA GLY A 187 14.64 -10.30 -19.76
C GLY A 187 13.23 -10.33 -20.35
N SER A 188 12.83 -11.39 -21.05
CA SER A 188 11.43 -11.58 -21.45
C SER A 188 10.53 -11.83 -20.23
N LEU A 189 9.22 -11.61 -20.38
CA LEU A 189 8.23 -11.83 -19.32
C LEU A 189 7.61 -13.22 -19.47
N ASP A 190 7.40 -13.87 -18.33
CA ASP A 190 6.90 -15.25 -18.25
C ASP A 190 5.38 -15.37 -18.46
N GLN A 191 4.86 -14.84 -19.57
CA GLN A 191 3.45 -15.00 -19.97
C GLN A 191 3.26 -14.73 -21.47
N GLU A 192 2.15 -15.22 -22.04
CA GLU A 192 1.75 -14.91 -23.42
C GLU A 192 1.58 -13.39 -23.63
N PRO A 193 2.21 -12.78 -24.64
CA PRO A 193 2.10 -11.34 -24.91
C PRO A 193 0.65 -10.85 -25.04
N GLU A 194 -0.23 -11.68 -25.61
CA GLU A 194 -1.65 -11.37 -25.77
C GLU A 194 -2.37 -11.26 -24.41
N LEU A 195 -1.99 -12.08 -23.43
CA LEU A 195 -2.54 -12.01 -22.07
C LEU A 195 -1.96 -10.83 -21.29
N LEU A 196 -0.67 -10.54 -21.48
CA LEU A 196 -0.04 -9.34 -20.92
C LEU A 196 -0.68 -8.05 -21.43
N ALA A 197 -1.26 -8.07 -22.63
CA ALA A 197 -2.03 -6.95 -23.18
C ALA A 197 -3.46 -6.84 -22.63
N GLU A 198 -4.00 -7.92 -22.06
CA GLU A 198 -5.38 -7.99 -21.56
C GLU A 198 -5.50 -7.57 -20.09
N VAL A 199 -4.49 -7.85 -19.26
CA VAL A 199 -4.49 -7.46 -17.84
C VAL A 199 -4.38 -5.95 -17.67
N ASP A 200 -4.91 -5.44 -16.56
CA ASP A 200 -4.90 -4.00 -16.25
C ASP A 200 -3.50 -3.49 -15.85
N LEU A 201 -2.69 -4.33 -15.19
CA LEU A 201 -1.32 -3.99 -14.75
C LEU A 201 -0.39 -5.23 -14.64
N VAL A 202 0.87 -5.10 -15.06
CA VAL A 202 1.91 -6.13 -14.93
C VAL A 202 3.03 -5.67 -13.99
N VAL A 203 3.28 -6.46 -12.93
CA VAL A 203 4.48 -6.35 -12.10
C VAL A 203 5.53 -7.33 -12.66
N GLY A 204 6.74 -6.86 -12.96
CA GLY A 204 7.84 -7.72 -13.37
C GLY A 204 8.88 -7.87 -12.27
N SER A 205 9.20 -9.10 -11.88
CA SER A 205 10.11 -9.39 -10.78
C SER A 205 11.15 -10.47 -11.14
N VAL A 206 12.34 -10.41 -10.53
CA VAL A 206 13.34 -11.47 -10.66
C VAL A 206 13.22 -12.43 -9.48
N HIS A 207 12.75 -13.66 -9.71
CA HIS A 207 12.72 -14.70 -8.66
C HIS A 207 13.78 -15.79 -8.82
N SER A 208 14.43 -15.86 -9.97
CA SER A 208 15.37 -16.92 -10.33
C SER A 208 16.75 -16.37 -10.67
N LYS A 209 17.79 -17.19 -10.45
CA LYS A 209 19.20 -16.82 -10.67
C LYS A 209 19.55 -15.47 -10.01
N LEU A 210 19.10 -15.25 -8.77
CA LEU A 210 19.36 -14.04 -7.98
C LEU A 210 20.86 -13.77 -7.72
N ARG A 211 21.72 -14.76 -7.95
CA ARG A 211 23.19 -14.67 -7.86
C ARG A 211 23.88 -14.59 -9.23
N MET A 212 23.15 -14.20 -10.28
CA MET A 212 23.70 -13.93 -11.60
C MET A 212 24.75 -12.80 -11.51
N ASP A 213 25.73 -12.86 -12.40
CA ASP A 213 26.73 -11.80 -12.60
C ASP A 213 26.06 -10.43 -12.86
N ALA A 214 26.65 -9.37 -12.32
CA ALA A 214 26.03 -8.04 -12.29
C ALA A 214 25.73 -7.48 -13.70
N PRO A 215 26.68 -7.44 -14.66
CA PRO A 215 26.40 -7.08 -16.05
C PRO A 215 25.26 -7.87 -16.69
N ALA A 216 25.17 -9.18 -16.43
CA ALA A 216 24.09 -10.01 -16.97
C ALA A 216 22.73 -9.68 -16.34
N MET A 217 22.69 -9.48 -15.01
CA MET A 217 21.48 -9.06 -14.31
C MET A 217 21.00 -7.68 -14.79
N THR A 218 21.91 -6.73 -14.99
CA THR A 218 21.61 -5.40 -15.55
C THR A 218 20.92 -5.53 -16.91
N ARG A 219 21.48 -6.32 -17.85
CA ARG A 219 20.88 -6.50 -19.18
C ARG A 219 19.50 -7.14 -19.10
N ARG A 220 19.35 -8.15 -18.25
CA ARG A 220 18.07 -8.84 -18.00
C ARG A 220 16.99 -7.87 -17.50
N MET A 221 17.31 -7.06 -16.50
CA MET A 221 16.36 -6.09 -15.93
C MET A 221 16.05 -4.95 -16.92
N ILE A 222 17.04 -4.43 -17.63
CA ILE A 222 16.82 -3.38 -18.64
C ILE A 222 15.94 -3.87 -19.79
N ALA A 223 16.15 -5.10 -20.26
CA ALA A 223 15.31 -5.70 -21.29
C ALA A 223 13.85 -5.83 -20.81
N ALA A 224 13.65 -6.24 -19.56
CA ALA A 224 12.31 -6.36 -18.97
C ALA A 224 11.60 -5.01 -18.85
N VAL A 225 12.25 -3.98 -18.28
CA VAL A 225 11.59 -2.67 -18.07
C VAL A 225 11.36 -1.89 -19.36
N ARG A 226 12.01 -2.29 -20.46
CA ARG A 226 11.75 -1.79 -21.82
C ARG A 226 10.66 -2.57 -22.56
N ASN A 227 10.18 -3.68 -21.99
CA ASN A 227 9.02 -4.37 -22.53
C ASN A 227 7.79 -3.46 -22.36
N PRO A 228 7.01 -3.20 -23.43
CA PRO A 228 5.86 -2.28 -23.35
C PRO A 228 4.78 -2.74 -22.37
N HIS A 229 4.75 -4.03 -22.02
CA HIS A 229 3.79 -4.59 -21.07
C HIS A 229 4.22 -4.48 -19.61
N LEU A 230 5.50 -4.25 -19.28
CA LEU A 230 5.92 -4.13 -17.87
C LEU A 230 5.56 -2.74 -17.34
N ASP A 231 4.72 -2.68 -16.32
CA ASP A 231 4.29 -1.44 -15.69
C ASP A 231 5.10 -1.10 -14.45
N VAL A 232 5.35 -2.10 -13.59
CA VAL A 232 6.06 -1.93 -12.31
C VAL A 232 7.22 -2.92 -12.25
N LEU A 233 8.43 -2.43 -11.97
CA LEU A 233 9.55 -3.28 -11.58
C LEU A 233 9.38 -3.63 -10.09
N GLY A 234 8.96 -4.86 -9.80
CA GLY A 234 8.81 -5.39 -8.45
C GLY A 234 10.15 -5.58 -7.75
N HIS A 235 10.12 -5.74 -6.41
CA HIS A 235 11.21 -5.89 -5.43
C HIS A 235 12.58 -6.22 -6.05
N CYS A 236 13.23 -5.17 -6.56
CA CYS A 236 14.20 -5.29 -7.65
C CYS A 236 15.53 -5.93 -7.25
N THR A 237 15.83 -6.03 -5.95
CA THR A 237 17.04 -6.70 -5.46
C THR A 237 16.78 -8.14 -5.06
N GLY A 238 15.50 -8.52 -4.90
CA GLY A 238 15.08 -9.82 -4.42
C GLY A 238 15.56 -10.12 -2.99
N ARG A 239 15.95 -9.14 -2.18
CA ARG A 239 16.50 -9.37 -0.83
C ARG A 239 15.46 -9.87 0.17
N LEU A 240 15.95 -10.50 1.24
CA LEU A 240 15.21 -10.72 2.49
C LEU A 240 16.09 -10.27 3.67
N VAL A 241 15.59 -9.34 4.48
CA VAL A 241 16.32 -8.69 5.59
C VAL A 241 16.03 -9.28 6.96
N THR A 242 14.92 -10.00 7.12
CA THR A 242 14.55 -10.71 8.35
C THR A 242 14.16 -12.16 8.06
N GLY A 243 14.03 -12.98 9.10
CA GLY A 243 13.77 -14.42 8.95
C GLY A 243 14.93 -15.14 8.26
N LYS A 244 14.66 -15.87 7.17
CA LYS A 244 15.70 -16.51 6.34
C LYS A 244 16.29 -15.47 5.38
N THR A 245 17.30 -14.75 5.87
CA THR A 245 17.91 -13.63 5.14
C THR A 245 18.46 -14.06 3.77
N ARG A 246 18.28 -13.20 2.77
CA ARG A 246 18.77 -13.36 1.41
C ARG A 246 19.40 -12.04 0.96
N PRO A 247 20.67 -12.02 0.52
CA PRO A 247 21.28 -10.76 0.09
C PRO A 247 20.71 -10.29 -1.24
N GLU A 248 20.96 -9.02 -1.52
CA GLU A 248 20.59 -8.33 -2.74
C GLU A 248 21.28 -8.97 -3.97
N SER A 249 20.54 -9.07 -5.07
CA SER A 249 21.10 -9.24 -6.40
C SER A 249 21.99 -8.06 -6.75
N GLN A 250 23.07 -8.32 -7.49
CA GLN A 250 23.99 -7.29 -7.95
C GLN A 250 23.60 -6.89 -9.37
N PHE A 251 23.46 -5.59 -9.61
CA PHE A 251 23.19 -4.98 -10.91
C PHE A 251 23.59 -3.50 -10.87
N ASP A 252 23.68 -2.89 -12.04
CA ASP A 252 23.86 -1.45 -12.17
C ASP A 252 22.52 -0.74 -11.97
N ALA A 253 22.31 -0.25 -10.74
CA ALA A 253 21.06 0.37 -10.36
C ALA A 253 20.79 1.70 -11.06
N GLU A 254 21.83 2.47 -11.39
CA GLU A 254 21.66 3.73 -12.13
C GLU A 254 21.16 3.44 -13.54
N ALA A 255 21.77 2.46 -14.23
CA ALA A 255 21.34 2.07 -15.57
C ALA A 255 19.92 1.49 -15.59
N VAL A 256 19.56 0.65 -14.61
CA VAL A 256 18.21 0.07 -14.51
C VAL A 256 17.16 1.15 -14.22
N PHE A 257 17.40 2.05 -13.26
CA PHE A 257 16.42 3.09 -12.93
C PHE A 257 16.31 4.17 -14.00
N ALA A 258 17.40 4.49 -14.72
CA ALA A 258 17.33 5.31 -15.92
C ALA A 258 16.42 4.65 -16.98
N ALA A 259 16.57 3.34 -17.21
CA ALA A 259 15.72 2.62 -18.15
C ALA A 259 14.23 2.62 -17.71
N CYS A 260 13.92 2.48 -16.41
CA CYS A 260 12.55 2.64 -15.90
C CYS A 260 12.00 4.04 -16.18
N ALA A 261 12.79 5.09 -15.94
CA ALA A 261 12.37 6.46 -16.19
C ALA A 261 12.12 6.73 -17.69
N GLU A 262 12.97 6.19 -18.57
CA GLU A 262 12.84 6.26 -20.03
C GLU A 262 11.59 5.53 -20.54
N SER A 263 11.33 4.31 -20.06
CA SER A 263 10.18 3.51 -20.50
C SER A 263 8.85 3.93 -19.86
N GLY A 264 8.93 4.68 -18.75
CA GLY A 264 7.77 5.08 -17.96
C GLY A 264 7.31 4.01 -16.98
N ALA A 265 8.06 2.92 -16.78
CA ALA A 265 7.81 1.92 -15.75
C ALA A 265 8.06 2.50 -14.34
N ALA A 266 7.20 2.14 -13.39
CA ALA A 266 7.37 2.49 -11.99
C ALA A 266 8.36 1.53 -11.31
N VAL A 267 8.99 2.00 -10.23
CA VAL A 267 9.78 1.15 -9.33
C VAL A 267 8.96 0.88 -8.07
N GLU A 268 8.78 -0.39 -7.72
CA GLU A 268 8.09 -0.77 -6.48
C GLU A 268 8.89 -0.27 -5.25
N ILE A 269 8.18 0.23 -4.24
CA ILE A 269 8.64 0.41 -2.87
C ILE A 269 7.90 -0.64 -2.05
N ASN A 270 8.48 -1.83 -2.02
CA ASN A 270 7.86 -2.99 -1.37
C ASN A 270 7.84 -2.78 0.14
N SER A 271 6.64 -2.82 0.72
CA SER A 271 6.37 -2.50 2.12
C SER A 271 6.45 -3.71 3.04
N ARG A 272 6.61 -4.92 2.48
CA ARG A 272 6.73 -6.16 3.25
C ARG A 272 7.92 -6.10 4.22
N PRO A 273 7.73 -6.38 5.53
CA PRO A 273 8.79 -6.26 6.54
C PRO A 273 10.05 -7.06 6.25
N GLU A 274 9.93 -8.24 5.63
CA GLU A 274 11.08 -9.06 5.27
C GLU A 274 11.81 -8.57 4.03
N ARG A 275 11.21 -7.74 3.19
CA ARG A 275 11.83 -7.23 1.96
C ARG A 275 12.39 -5.83 2.15
N LEU A 276 11.48 -4.89 2.44
CA LEU A 276 11.75 -3.45 2.47
C LEU A 276 12.59 -3.01 1.25
N ASP A 277 12.19 -3.39 0.05
CA ASP A 277 13.01 -3.31 -1.17
C ASP A 277 12.49 -2.22 -2.12
N PRO A 278 13.31 -1.51 -2.93
CA PRO A 278 14.78 -1.36 -2.89
C PRO A 278 15.27 -0.74 -1.59
N PRO A 279 16.43 -1.09 -1.01
CA PRO A 279 17.04 -0.34 0.10
C PRO A 279 17.06 1.18 -0.14
N ARG A 280 17.00 1.97 0.94
CA ARG A 280 17.04 3.46 0.91
C ARG A 280 18.12 4.03 -0.02
N ARG A 281 19.32 3.43 -0.06
CA ARG A 281 20.40 3.87 -0.94
C ARG A 281 20.04 3.77 -2.43
N LEU A 282 19.34 2.71 -2.84
CA LEU A 282 18.89 2.50 -4.21
C LEU A 282 17.62 3.30 -4.48
N LEU A 283 16.72 3.41 -3.50
CA LEU A 283 15.53 4.25 -3.64
C LEU A 283 15.88 5.71 -3.95
N ARG A 284 16.93 6.26 -3.33
CA ARG A 284 17.44 7.61 -3.68
C ARG A 284 17.99 7.71 -5.10
N LEU A 285 18.60 6.65 -5.63
CA LEU A 285 19.02 6.60 -7.04
C LEU A 285 17.81 6.61 -7.98
N ALA A 286 16.77 5.84 -7.67
CA ALA A 286 15.52 5.85 -8.43
C ALA A 286 14.85 7.23 -8.40
N VAL A 287 14.86 7.91 -7.24
CA VAL A 287 14.36 9.29 -7.12
C VAL A 287 15.13 10.23 -8.04
N ALA A 288 16.47 10.17 -8.00
CA ALA A 288 17.35 10.98 -8.84
C ALA A 288 17.19 10.70 -10.35
N ALA A 289 16.92 9.45 -10.73
CA ALA A 289 16.68 9.04 -12.12
C ALA A 289 15.34 9.53 -12.69
N GLY A 290 14.41 10.02 -11.85
CA GLY A 290 13.12 10.53 -12.31
C GLY A 290 12.03 9.47 -12.54
N THR A 291 12.17 8.28 -11.96
CA THR A 291 11.18 7.18 -12.05
C THR A 291 9.82 7.55 -11.45
N LEU A 292 8.78 6.83 -11.87
CA LEU A 292 7.56 6.70 -11.07
C LEU A 292 7.77 5.64 -9.97
N PHE A 293 6.88 5.61 -8.98
CA PHE A 293 6.91 4.66 -7.88
C PHE A 293 5.55 4.02 -7.65
N ALA A 294 5.56 2.77 -7.20
CA ALA A 294 4.40 2.10 -6.64
C ALA A 294 4.70 1.69 -5.19
N ILE A 295 3.90 2.09 -4.21
CA ILE A 295 4.07 1.73 -2.79
C ILE A 295 3.14 0.56 -2.51
N ASP A 296 3.68 -0.66 -2.55
CA ASP A 296 2.87 -1.86 -2.57
C ASP A 296 3.24 -2.79 -1.42
N THR A 297 2.30 -3.66 -1.01
CA THR A 297 2.46 -4.49 0.18
C THR A 297 3.04 -5.86 -0.08
N ASP A 298 2.89 -6.39 -1.30
CA ASP A 298 3.21 -7.79 -1.60
C ASP A 298 2.51 -8.69 -0.57
N ALA A 299 1.20 -8.42 -0.43
CA ALA A 299 0.34 -9.03 0.57
C ALA A 299 -0.12 -10.41 0.10
N HIS A 300 0.15 -11.43 0.91
CA HIS A 300 -0.31 -12.82 0.76
C HIS A 300 -1.44 -13.15 1.75
N ALA A 301 -1.85 -12.21 2.58
CA ALA A 301 -2.98 -12.34 3.49
C ALA A 301 -3.61 -10.95 3.78
N PRO A 302 -4.90 -10.89 4.15
CA PRO A 302 -5.63 -9.63 4.34
C PRO A 302 -4.94 -8.62 5.27
N GLY A 303 -4.46 -9.07 6.43
CA GLY A 303 -3.77 -8.21 7.40
C GLY A 303 -2.51 -7.53 6.89
N GLN A 304 -1.91 -8.06 5.83
CA GLN A 304 -0.65 -7.59 5.26
C GLN A 304 -0.83 -6.32 4.42
N LEU A 305 -2.06 -6.04 3.97
CA LEU A 305 -2.42 -4.80 3.27
C LEU A 305 -2.18 -3.54 4.14
N ASP A 306 -2.09 -3.69 5.47
CA ASP A 306 -1.80 -2.58 6.39
C ASP A 306 -0.32 -2.13 6.36
N TRP A 307 0.56 -2.82 5.63
CA TRP A 307 1.99 -2.52 5.64
C TRP A 307 2.38 -1.27 4.84
N GLN A 308 1.51 -0.72 3.98
CA GLN A 308 1.83 0.44 3.10
C GLN A 308 2.40 1.65 3.85
N THR A 309 2.04 1.84 5.13
CA THR A 309 2.58 2.93 5.97
C THR A 309 4.12 2.88 6.03
N THR A 310 4.71 1.68 6.16
CA THR A 310 6.17 1.49 6.14
C THR A 310 6.78 1.90 4.79
N GLY A 311 6.08 1.64 3.68
CA GLY A 311 6.48 2.11 2.36
C GLY A 311 6.43 3.64 2.26
N CYS A 312 5.38 4.27 2.78
CA CYS A 312 5.26 5.73 2.86
C CYS A 312 6.39 6.37 3.67
N GLU A 313 6.77 5.81 4.82
CA GLU A 313 7.91 6.29 5.62
C GLU A 313 9.18 6.33 4.78
N ARG A 314 9.50 5.22 4.10
CA ARG A 314 10.69 5.08 3.27
C ARG A 314 10.66 6.03 2.06
N ALA A 315 9.49 6.19 1.46
CA ALA A 315 9.25 7.11 0.35
C ALA A 315 9.52 8.56 0.77
N VAL A 316 8.92 9.01 1.88
CA VAL A 316 9.12 10.37 2.44
C VAL A 316 10.58 10.61 2.81
N GLU A 317 11.21 9.69 3.53
CA GLU A 317 12.63 9.79 3.91
C GLU A 317 13.59 9.88 2.72
N CYS A 318 13.20 9.33 1.56
CA CYS A 318 14.01 9.34 0.35
C CYS A 318 13.61 10.47 -0.63
N GLY A 319 12.63 11.29 -0.29
CA GLY A 319 12.20 12.43 -1.11
C GLY A 319 11.28 12.05 -2.29
N VAL A 320 10.53 10.96 -2.18
CA VAL A 320 9.48 10.61 -3.15
C VAL A 320 8.27 11.52 -2.93
N THR A 321 7.84 12.23 -3.97
CA THR A 321 6.66 13.10 -3.92
C THR A 321 5.40 12.36 -4.38
N ALA A 322 4.24 12.75 -3.85
CA ALA A 322 2.97 12.07 -4.12
C ALA A 322 2.60 12.03 -5.63
N ASP A 323 2.96 13.08 -6.39
CA ASP A 323 2.71 13.14 -7.85
C ASP A 323 3.50 12.09 -8.66
N ARG A 324 4.54 11.48 -8.06
CA ARG A 324 5.31 10.38 -8.64
C ARG A 324 4.87 8.99 -8.14
N VAL A 325 3.85 8.91 -7.29
CA VAL A 325 3.34 7.64 -6.74
C VAL A 325 2.05 7.24 -7.45
N VAL A 326 2.09 6.15 -8.21
CA VAL A 326 0.95 5.70 -9.06
C VAL A 326 -0.26 5.27 -8.22
N ASN A 327 -0.03 4.80 -7.00
CA ASN A 327 -1.11 4.45 -6.05
C ASN A 327 -1.99 5.64 -5.67
N THR A 328 -1.55 6.88 -5.89
CA THR A 328 -2.37 8.08 -5.62
C THR A 328 -3.41 8.37 -6.69
N TRP A 329 -3.33 7.69 -7.83
CA TRP A 329 -4.16 7.94 -8.99
C TRP A 329 -5.53 7.24 -8.88
N SER A 330 -6.50 7.74 -9.65
CA SER A 330 -7.75 7.00 -9.83
C SER A 330 -7.50 5.69 -10.58
N ALA A 331 -8.40 4.72 -10.44
CA ALA A 331 -8.34 3.51 -11.26
C ALA A 331 -8.33 3.86 -12.76
N ALA A 332 -9.09 4.88 -13.19
CA ALA A 332 -9.12 5.30 -14.59
C ALA A 332 -7.77 5.88 -15.06
N ASP A 333 -7.12 6.68 -14.23
CA ASP A 333 -5.82 7.28 -14.54
C ASP A 333 -4.70 6.23 -14.55
N LEU A 334 -4.73 5.28 -13.61
CA LEU A 334 -3.80 4.15 -13.59
C LEU A 334 -3.91 3.32 -14.88
N LEU A 335 -5.13 2.95 -15.27
CA LEU A 335 -5.39 2.19 -16.51
C LEU A 335 -5.02 2.98 -17.77
N ASN A 336 -5.19 4.30 -17.77
CA ASN A 336 -4.72 5.13 -18.87
C ASN A 336 -3.19 5.11 -18.94
N TRP A 337 -2.50 5.18 -17.81
CA TRP A 337 -1.04 5.14 -17.75
C TRP A 337 -0.48 3.77 -18.17
N THR A 338 -1.04 2.64 -17.74
CA THR A 338 -0.52 1.31 -18.16
C THR A 338 -0.63 1.12 -19.68
N ARG A 339 -1.69 1.67 -20.30
CA ARG A 339 -1.91 1.58 -21.76
C ARG A 339 -1.11 2.57 -22.60
N THR A 340 -0.84 3.77 -22.07
CA THR A 340 -0.32 4.90 -22.89
C THR A 340 0.97 5.50 -22.38
N ARG A 341 1.43 5.11 -21.18
CA ARG A 341 2.49 5.76 -20.40
C ARG A 341 2.25 7.24 -20.09
N THR A 342 1.03 7.74 -20.35
CA THR A 342 0.65 9.13 -20.08
C THR A 342 0.22 9.30 -18.62
N ARG A 343 0.92 10.17 -17.91
CA ARG A 343 0.62 10.51 -16.51
C ARG A 343 -0.62 11.40 -16.43
N PRO A 344 -1.47 11.26 -15.40
CA PRO A 344 -2.54 12.23 -15.15
C PRO A 344 -1.96 13.64 -14.95
N ARG A 345 -2.68 14.64 -15.46
CA ARG A 345 -2.30 16.04 -15.27
C ARG A 345 -2.52 16.41 -13.81
N THR A 346 -1.45 16.66 -13.06
CA THR A 346 -1.55 17.25 -11.74
C THR A 346 -2.30 18.59 -11.88
N PRO A 347 -3.43 18.80 -11.17
CA PRO A 347 -4.02 20.13 -11.13
C PRO A 347 -2.95 21.09 -10.62
N ALA A 348 -2.75 22.21 -11.33
CA ALA A 348 -1.85 23.25 -10.84
C ALA A 348 -2.27 23.61 -9.41
N PRO A 349 -1.32 23.81 -8.47
CA PRO A 349 -1.68 24.24 -7.12
C PRO A 349 -2.50 25.51 -7.26
N THR A 350 -3.76 25.46 -6.83
CA THR A 350 -4.62 26.64 -6.75
C THR A 350 -3.86 27.68 -5.96
N GLN A 351 -3.41 28.73 -6.62
CA GLN A 351 -2.83 29.88 -5.95
C GLN A 351 -3.86 30.34 -4.92
N SER A 352 -3.53 30.19 -3.64
CA SER A 352 -4.32 30.78 -2.57
C SER A 352 -4.59 32.23 -2.96
N PRO A 353 -5.85 32.69 -2.96
CA PRO A 353 -6.15 34.05 -3.37
C PRO A 353 -5.31 34.96 -2.49
N THR A 354 -4.40 35.70 -3.13
CA THR A 354 -3.63 36.73 -2.48
C THR A 354 -4.66 37.61 -1.79
N ARG A 355 -4.65 37.63 -0.45
CA ARG A 355 -5.50 38.55 0.31
C ARG A 355 -5.10 39.95 -0.13
N THR A 356 -5.83 40.50 -1.09
CA THR A 356 -5.83 41.91 -1.40
C THR A 356 -6.30 42.59 -0.14
N ARG A 357 -5.34 43.19 0.57
CA ARG A 357 -5.58 44.03 1.73
C ARG A 357 -6.43 45.20 1.24
N THR A 358 -7.74 45.07 1.34
CA THR A 358 -8.69 46.16 1.14
C THR A 358 -8.33 47.26 2.13
N GLN A 359 -7.84 48.38 1.60
CA GLN A 359 -7.73 49.62 2.34
C GLN A 359 -9.16 50.08 2.64
N SER A 360 -9.50 50.18 3.93
CA SER A 360 -10.73 50.83 4.38
C SER A 360 -10.71 52.31 3.97
N PRO A 361 -11.84 52.87 3.51
CA PRO A 361 -11.90 54.24 3.06
C PRO A 361 -11.74 55.21 4.24
N THR A 362 -10.86 56.19 4.03
CA THR A 362 -10.62 57.36 4.86
C THR A 362 -11.91 58.15 5.09
N GLN A 363 -12.34 58.25 6.35
CA GLN A 363 -13.29 59.26 6.76
C GLN A 363 -12.60 60.64 6.73
N SER A 364 -13.21 61.58 6.02
CA SER A 364 -12.76 62.98 5.95
C SER A 364 -13.12 63.72 7.24
N PRO A 365 -12.27 64.65 7.73
CA PRO A 365 -12.47 65.30 9.02
C PRO A 365 -13.31 66.58 8.90
N THR A 366 -14.16 66.83 9.90
CA THR A 366 -14.85 68.12 10.11
C THR A 366 -13.92 69.06 10.91
N PRO A 367 -13.83 70.36 10.60
CA PRO A 367 -12.84 71.24 11.20
C PRO A 367 -13.35 71.88 12.49
N ILE A 368 -12.52 71.88 13.54
CA ILE A 368 -12.67 72.79 14.69
C ILE A 368 -11.34 73.52 14.91
N ARG A 369 -11.53 74.82 15.15
CA ARG A 369 -10.60 75.95 15.13
C ARG A 369 -9.81 76.07 16.43
N ASN A 370 -8.54 76.48 16.30
CA ASN A 370 -7.69 77.25 17.22
C ASN A 370 -7.68 76.95 18.73
N GLN A 371 -6.47 76.72 19.29
CA GLN A 371 -5.72 77.75 20.01
C GLN A 371 -4.32 77.26 20.49
N SER A 372 -3.29 77.99 20.04
CA SER A 372 -2.13 78.53 20.79
C SER A 372 -1.15 77.66 21.60
N ARG A 373 0.15 77.97 21.37
CA ARG A 373 1.34 77.91 22.28
C ARG A 373 1.88 76.49 22.59
N THR A 374 3.18 76.19 22.68
CA THR A 374 4.46 76.92 22.74
C THR A 374 5.61 75.92 22.56
N GLU A 375 6.69 76.35 21.89
CA GLU A 375 8.13 76.16 22.24
C GLU A 375 8.84 74.77 22.38
N THR A 376 9.73 74.52 21.39
CA THR A 376 11.19 74.16 21.47
C THR A 376 11.71 72.76 21.92
N PRO A 377 12.98 72.37 21.52
CA PRO A 377 13.29 71.03 21.01
C PRO A 377 14.43 70.29 21.77
N GLY A 378 14.67 69.01 21.46
CA GLY A 378 15.84 68.30 21.99
C GLY A 378 16.23 67.00 21.30
N ARG A 379 17.31 67.08 20.51
CA ARG A 379 18.45 66.13 20.32
C ARG A 379 18.24 64.64 20.65
N SER A 380 18.44 63.72 19.70
CA SER A 380 19.75 63.16 19.26
C SER A 380 20.50 62.36 20.34
N ARG A 381 20.62 61.03 20.18
CA ARG A 381 21.89 60.31 19.89
C ARG A 381 21.73 58.78 19.88
N ARG A 382 22.64 58.18 19.11
CA ARG A 382 22.88 56.78 18.72
C ARG A 382 23.47 55.89 19.86
N PRO A 383 23.62 54.56 19.62
CA PRO A 383 23.93 53.51 20.62
C PRO A 383 25.43 53.19 20.75
N PRO A 384 25.81 52.25 21.64
CA PRO A 384 26.75 51.19 21.24
C PRO A 384 26.44 49.82 21.92
N SER A 385 26.52 48.68 21.23
CA SER A 385 27.66 47.74 21.06
C SER A 385 27.81 46.64 22.14
N ALA A 386 27.66 45.39 21.69
CA ALA A 386 28.53 44.23 21.84
C ALA A 386 28.99 43.66 23.22
N LYS A 387 28.72 42.34 23.34
CA LYS A 387 29.56 41.23 23.85
C LYS A 387 29.72 41.06 25.37
N PRO A 388 30.11 39.86 25.89
CA PRO A 388 30.98 38.79 25.34
C PRO A 388 30.32 37.78 24.41
#